data_AF-A0A9R0S917-F1
#
_entry.id   AF-A0A9R0S917-F1
#
_cell.length_a   1.000
_cell.length_b   1.000
_cell.length_c   1.000
_cell.angle_alpha   90.00
_cell.angle_beta   90.00
_cell.angle_gamma   90.00
#
_symmetry.space_group_name_H-M   'P 1'
#
loop_
_entity.id
_entity.type
_entity.pdbx_description
1 polymer ?
#
loop_
_entity_poly.entity_id
_entity_poly.type
_entity_poly.pdbx_seq_one_letter_code
_entity_poly.pdbx_strand_id
1 'polypeptide(L)'
;MTLLSWSVIEYNAKYEAAGELGHVRDTIKWGADYLLKTFNSTAHSIDRLVAQVGGAAMSDGPSQPNDHYCWMRPEDIDYPLPVTECHTCPDLGAEMAAALAAASIVFKDNRAYSHKLLHGATTVWDFARKGGSRQTYSVPRSDAAKFYNSTAYWDEYIWGGSWMYLATGNSSYLQFATDTKLAKNAHIYSRPPNYGVFSWDNKLPGAQVMY
;
A
#
# COMPACT_ATOMS: atom_id res chain seq x y z
N MET A 1 6.13 2.78 -0.45
CA MET A 1 5.99 4.24 -0.64
C MET A 1 5.67 4.96 0.66
N THR A 2 4.73 4.44 1.46
CA THR A 2 4.34 5.01 2.74
C THR A 2 5.53 5.35 3.66
N LEU A 3 6.48 4.43 3.83
CA LEU A 3 7.68 4.67 4.66
C LEU A 3 8.61 5.76 4.14
N LEU A 4 8.83 5.82 2.82
CA LEU A 4 9.66 6.89 2.25
C LEU A 4 8.98 8.24 2.48
N SER A 5 7.68 8.33 2.23
CA SER A 5 6.89 9.52 2.52
C SER A 5 6.95 9.89 4.00
N TRP A 6 6.78 8.92 4.90
CA TRP A 6 6.88 9.15 6.35
C TRP A 6 8.24 9.71 6.74
N SER A 7 9.32 9.11 6.22
CA SER A 7 10.67 9.57 6.51
C SER A 7 10.90 11.02 6.04
N VAL A 8 10.33 11.42 4.90
CA VAL A 8 10.43 12.80 4.39
C VAL A 8 9.59 13.76 5.23
N ILE A 9 8.44 13.32 5.73
CA ILE A 9 7.59 14.13 6.61
C ILE A 9 8.30 14.42 7.94
N GLU A 10 8.90 13.40 8.57
CA GLU A 10 9.58 13.53 9.86
C GLU A 10 10.95 14.23 9.75
N TYR A 11 11.70 13.92 8.68
CA TYR A 11 13.11 14.29 8.56
C TYR A 11 13.40 15.18 7.35
N ASN A 12 12.42 15.97 6.91
CA ASN A 12 12.52 16.85 5.73
C ASN A 12 13.83 17.67 5.72
N ALA A 13 14.13 18.36 6.83
CA ALA A 13 15.32 19.19 6.95
C ALA A 13 16.64 18.41 6.85
N LYS A 14 16.64 17.12 7.21
CA LYS A 14 17.84 16.26 7.07
C LYS A 14 18.06 15.86 5.61
N TYR A 15 16.99 15.55 4.88
CA TYR A 15 17.08 15.32 3.44
C TYR A 15 17.55 16.57 2.69
N GLU A 16 17.04 17.75 3.07
CA GLU A 16 17.48 19.03 2.50
C GLU A 16 18.97 19.29 2.79
N ALA A 17 19.40 19.12 4.05
CA ALA A 17 20.79 19.31 4.45
C ALA A 17 21.76 18.32 3.77
N ALA A 18 21.28 17.12 3.42
CA ALA A 18 22.04 16.13 2.66
C ALA A 18 22.04 16.37 1.14
N GLY A 19 21.21 17.31 0.63
CA GLY A 19 21.02 17.53 -0.80
C GLY A 19 20.15 16.46 -1.49
N GLU A 20 19.47 15.60 -0.72
CA GLU A 20 18.76 14.43 -1.21
C GLU A 20 17.23 14.61 -1.26
N LEU A 21 16.71 15.78 -0.85
CA LEU A 21 15.26 16.03 -0.82
C LEU A 21 14.62 15.88 -2.22
N GLY A 22 15.31 16.32 -3.27
CA GLY A 22 14.85 16.15 -4.65
C GLY A 22 14.71 14.67 -5.04
N HIS A 23 15.78 13.89 -4.82
CA HIS A 23 15.83 12.47 -5.20
C HIS A 23 14.81 11.61 -4.46
N VAL A 24 14.63 11.83 -3.15
CA VAL A 24 13.60 11.10 -2.40
C VAL A 24 12.19 11.48 -2.84
N ARG A 25 11.94 12.76 -3.16
CA ARG A 25 10.65 13.20 -3.72
C ARG A 25 10.40 12.54 -5.07
N ASP A 26 11.37 12.53 -5.98
CA ASP A 26 11.23 11.87 -7.28
C ASP A 26 10.92 10.37 -7.14
N THR A 27 11.58 9.70 -6.19
CA THR A 27 11.32 8.28 -5.88
C THR A 27 9.89 8.05 -5.37
N ILE A 28 9.42 8.89 -4.45
CA ILE A 28 8.03 8.82 -3.94
C ILE A 28 7.03 9.07 -5.08
N LYS A 29 7.30 10.08 -5.91
CA LYS A 29 6.46 10.42 -7.06
C LYS A 29 6.37 9.26 -8.04
N TRP A 30 7.48 8.59 -8.34
CA TRP A 30 7.52 7.43 -9.23
C TRP A 30 6.58 6.31 -8.76
N GLY A 31 6.69 5.93 -7.48
CA GLY A 31 5.82 4.90 -6.91
C GLY A 31 4.36 5.33 -6.82
N ALA A 32 4.10 6.59 -6.43
CA ALA A 32 2.73 7.11 -6.37
C ALA A 32 2.05 7.19 -7.75
N ASP A 33 2.79 7.61 -8.78
CA ASP A 33 2.29 7.63 -10.17
C ASP A 33 2.02 6.23 -10.70
N TYR A 34 2.82 5.22 -10.30
CA TYR A 34 2.51 3.83 -10.60
C TYR A 34 1.21 3.38 -9.92
N LEU A 35 1.04 3.63 -8.62
CA LEU A 35 -0.18 3.27 -7.90
C LEU A 35 -1.43 3.93 -8.51
N LEU A 36 -1.34 5.20 -8.93
CA LEU A 36 -2.46 5.88 -9.61
C LEU A 36 -2.85 5.25 -10.97
N LYS A 37 -2.00 4.39 -11.55
CA LYS A 37 -2.29 3.64 -12.79
C LYS A 37 -2.88 2.25 -12.53
N THR A 38 -2.83 1.74 -11.30
CA THR A 38 -3.35 0.39 -10.97
C THR A 38 -4.87 0.37 -10.73
N PHE A 39 -5.54 1.51 -10.88
CA PHE A 39 -6.99 1.67 -10.81
C PHE A 39 -7.42 2.91 -11.58
N ASN A 40 -8.73 3.09 -11.77
CA ASN A 40 -9.24 4.35 -12.36
C ASN A 40 -9.14 5.49 -11.33
N SER A 41 -7.97 6.12 -11.25
CA SER A 41 -7.66 7.17 -10.27
C SER A 41 -8.39 8.51 -10.48
N THR A 42 -9.20 8.62 -11.54
CA THR A 42 -10.09 9.76 -11.77
C THR A 42 -11.53 9.48 -11.35
N ALA A 43 -11.86 8.23 -11.01
CA ALA A 43 -13.19 7.85 -10.57
C ALA A 43 -13.40 8.08 -9.07
N HIS A 44 -14.64 8.38 -8.69
CA HIS A 44 -15.05 8.46 -7.28
C HIS A 44 -15.21 7.10 -6.61
N SER A 45 -15.37 6.03 -7.40
CA SER A 45 -15.47 4.67 -6.90
C SER A 45 -14.90 3.71 -7.93
N ILE A 46 -14.41 2.58 -7.44
CA ILE A 46 -13.81 1.50 -8.23
C ILE A 46 -14.32 0.16 -7.73
N ASP A 47 -14.18 -0.87 -8.54
CA ASP A 47 -14.57 -2.25 -8.27
C ASP A 47 -13.40 -3.25 -8.40
N ARG A 48 -12.20 -2.75 -8.71
CA ARG A 48 -10.97 -3.53 -8.81
C ARG A 48 -9.72 -2.69 -8.59
N LEU A 49 -8.66 -3.36 -8.17
CA LEU A 49 -7.27 -2.90 -8.19
C LEU A 49 -6.42 -3.89 -8.99
N VAL A 50 -5.40 -3.41 -9.68
CA VAL A 50 -4.31 -4.26 -10.17
C VAL A 50 -3.38 -4.56 -8.99
N ALA A 51 -3.31 -5.83 -8.62
CA ALA A 51 -2.51 -6.32 -7.49
C ALA A 51 -1.08 -6.71 -7.89
N GLN A 52 -0.89 -7.21 -9.12
CA GLN A 52 0.40 -7.67 -9.60
C GLN A 52 0.51 -7.53 -11.13
N VAL A 53 1.70 -7.22 -11.61
CA VAL A 53 2.09 -7.32 -13.02
C VAL A 53 3.34 -8.21 -13.07
N GLY A 54 3.31 -9.24 -13.91
CA GLY A 54 4.30 -10.31 -13.87
C GLY A 54 3.84 -11.48 -12.99
N GLY A 55 4.63 -12.54 -13.01
CA GLY A 55 4.34 -13.77 -12.28
C GLY A 55 5.56 -14.67 -12.23
N ALA A 56 5.70 -15.38 -11.12
CA ALA A 56 6.84 -16.25 -10.84
C ALA A 56 6.44 -17.73 -10.77
N ALA A 57 5.38 -18.11 -11.49
CA ALA A 57 4.67 -19.38 -11.33
C ALA A 57 5.60 -20.61 -11.30
N MET A 58 5.81 -21.17 -10.10
CA MET A 58 6.54 -22.43 -9.88
C MET A 58 5.65 -23.68 -9.96
N SER A 59 4.38 -23.54 -10.35
CA SER A 59 3.42 -24.63 -10.45
C SER A 59 2.80 -24.60 -11.83
N ASP A 60 3.46 -25.29 -12.78
CA ASP A 60 2.89 -26.26 -13.74
C ASP A 60 3.97 -26.65 -14.80
N GLY A 61 5.14 -27.11 -14.34
CA GLY A 61 6.20 -27.67 -15.20
C GLY A 61 7.41 -26.75 -15.46
N PRO A 62 8.60 -27.32 -15.77
CA PRO A 62 9.89 -26.63 -15.74
C PRO A 62 10.22 -25.75 -16.97
N SER A 63 9.24 -25.25 -17.72
CA SER A 63 9.51 -24.84 -19.12
C SER A 63 8.76 -23.60 -19.65
N GLN A 64 8.16 -22.77 -18.81
CA GLN A 64 7.59 -21.48 -19.25
C GLN A 64 8.45 -20.30 -18.77
N PRO A 65 9.01 -19.48 -19.68
CA PRO A 65 9.67 -18.23 -19.34
C PRO A 65 8.80 -17.34 -18.43
N ASN A 66 9.37 -16.89 -17.32
CA ASN A 66 8.71 -16.06 -16.31
C ASN A 66 9.74 -15.29 -15.47
N ASP A 67 9.27 -14.45 -14.55
CA ASP A 67 10.11 -13.51 -13.80
C ASP A 67 11.21 -14.16 -12.95
N HIS A 68 11.01 -15.40 -12.49
CA HIS A 68 12.01 -16.10 -11.67
C HIS A 68 12.81 -17.14 -12.47
N TYR A 69 12.26 -17.61 -13.59
CA TYR A 69 12.97 -18.55 -14.47
C TYR A 69 14.03 -17.85 -15.34
N CYS A 70 13.73 -16.65 -15.83
CA CYS A 70 14.58 -15.93 -16.76
C CYS A 70 15.62 -15.05 -16.04
N TRP A 71 16.91 -15.34 -16.21
CA TRP A 71 17.99 -14.45 -15.77
C TRP A 71 18.43 -13.54 -16.91
N MET A 72 17.84 -12.35 -17.00
CA MET A 72 18.09 -11.37 -18.06
C MET A 72 17.94 -9.94 -17.55
N ARG A 73 18.36 -8.97 -18.36
CA ARG A 73 18.10 -7.56 -18.04
C ARG A 73 16.61 -7.26 -18.27
N PRO A 74 15.97 -6.40 -17.47
CA PRO A 74 14.54 -6.13 -17.60
C PRO A 74 14.16 -5.53 -18.96
N GLU A 75 15.06 -4.78 -19.62
CA GLU A 75 14.85 -4.25 -20.97
C GLU A 75 14.85 -5.31 -22.07
N ASP A 76 15.33 -6.52 -21.78
CA ASP A 76 15.37 -7.64 -22.72
C ASP A 76 14.16 -8.60 -22.56
N ILE A 77 13.28 -8.38 -21.58
CA ILE A 77 12.13 -9.27 -21.31
C ILE A 77 11.22 -9.35 -22.55
N ASP A 78 11.04 -10.56 -23.07
CA ASP A 78 10.21 -10.87 -24.24
C ASP A 78 9.05 -11.83 -23.95
N TYR A 79 8.91 -12.28 -22.70
CA TYR A 79 7.84 -13.16 -22.25
C TYR A 79 6.61 -12.36 -21.73
N PRO A 80 5.41 -12.96 -21.70
CA PRO A 80 4.21 -12.29 -21.21
C PRO A 80 4.31 -11.91 -19.72
N LEU A 81 3.91 -10.68 -19.40
CA LEU A 81 3.76 -10.19 -18.02
C LEU A 81 2.28 -10.12 -17.65
N PRO A 82 1.70 -11.18 -17.05
CA PRO A 82 0.27 -11.21 -16.74
C PRO A 82 -0.09 -10.14 -15.70
N VAL A 83 -1.31 -9.61 -15.80
CA VAL A 83 -1.87 -8.65 -14.85
C VAL A 83 -2.86 -9.39 -13.96
N THR A 84 -2.64 -9.37 -12.65
CA THR A 84 -3.56 -9.92 -11.65
C THR A 84 -4.38 -8.80 -11.04
N GLU A 85 -5.70 -8.92 -11.10
CA GLU A 85 -6.64 -7.98 -10.50
C GLU A 85 -7.22 -8.56 -9.20
N CYS A 86 -7.57 -7.69 -8.26
CA CYS A 86 -8.34 -8.05 -7.07
C CYS A 86 -9.60 -7.18 -6.98
N HIS A 87 -10.74 -7.83 -6.71
CA HIS A 87 -12.04 -7.18 -6.53
C HIS A 87 -12.43 -7.00 -5.07
N THR A 88 -11.75 -7.74 -4.18
CA THR A 88 -11.76 -7.59 -2.73
C THR A 88 -10.33 -7.82 -2.24
N CYS A 89 -9.73 -6.80 -1.63
CA CYS A 89 -8.33 -6.82 -1.19
C CYS A 89 -8.08 -5.64 -0.22
N PRO A 90 -8.64 -5.72 1.00
CA PRO A 90 -8.63 -4.61 1.96
C PRO A 90 -7.23 -4.27 2.48
N ASP A 91 -6.36 -5.26 2.61
CA ASP A 91 -4.94 -5.13 2.96
C ASP A 91 -4.19 -4.28 1.93
N LEU A 92 -4.17 -4.74 0.68
CA LEU A 92 -3.49 -4.03 -0.41
C LEU A 92 -4.07 -2.64 -0.62
N GLY A 93 -5.41 -2.53 -0.64
CA GLY A 93 -6.09 -1.25 -0.82
C GLY A 93 -5.78 -0.26 0.31
N ALA A 94 -5.79 -0.69 1.57
CA ALA A 94 -5.51 0.20 2.69
C ALA A 94 -4.03 0.62 2.75
N GLU A 95 -3.07 -0.25 2.37
CA GLU A 95 -1.66 0.15 2.22
C GLU A 95 -1.46 1.12 1.04
N MET A 96 -2.14 0.90 -0.08
CA MET A 96 -2.13 1.83 -1.21
C MET A 96 -2.71 3.20 -0.84
N ALA A 97 -3.81 3.22 -0.10
CA ALA A 97 -4.39 4.45 0.44
C ALA A 97 -3.41 5.16 1.37
N ALA A 98 -2.77 4.43 2.28
CA ALA A 98 -1.73 4.97 3.17
C ALA A 98 -0.58 5.61 2.38
N ALA A 99 -0.09 4.91 1.36
CA ALA A 99 1.00 5.38 0.50
C ALA A 99 0.65 6.68 -0.22
N LEU A 100 -0.54 6.75 -0.84
CA LEU A 100 -1.01 7.93 -1.58
C LEU A 100 -1.31 9.09 -0.62
N ALA A 101 -1.91 8.82 0.54
CA ALA A 101 -2.18 9.82 1.56
C ALA A 101 -0.88 10.42 2.12
N ALA A 102 0.09 9.59 2.50
CA ALA A 102 1.40 10.04 2.97
C ALA A 102 2.14 10.84 1.90
N ALA A 103 2.12 10.38 0.64
CA ALA A 103 2.72 11.11 -0.47
C ALA A 103 2.04 12.48 -0.70
N SER A 104 0.72 12.58 -0.52
CA SER A 104 0.02 13.87 -0.66
C SER A 104 0.56 14.93 0.32
N ILE A 105 0.92 14.54 1.54
CA ILE A 105 1.51 15.44 2.55
C ILE A 105 2.90 15.91 2.11
N VAL A 106 3.73 15.01 1.57
CA VAL A 106 5.07 15.34 1.03
C VAL A 106 4.98 16.39 -0.08
N PHE A 107 3.99 16.26 -0.96
CA PHE A 107 3.79 17.15 -2.11
C PHE A 107 2.81 18.30 -1.87
N LYS A 108 2.54 18.68 -0.62
CA LYS A 108 1.59 19.75 -0.29
C LYS A 108 1.88 21.09 -0.96
N ASP A 109 3.15 21.36 -1.30
CA ASP A 109 3.61 22.54 -2.03
C ASP A 109 3.17 22.53 -3.50
N ASN A 110 3.00 21.35 -4.11
CA ASN A 110 2.34 21.17 -5.39
C ASN A 110 0.87 20.79 -5.18
N ARG A 111 0.03 21.80 -4.96
CA ARG A 111 -1.40 21.62 -4.64
C ARG A 111 -2.13 20.70 -5.61
N ALA A 112 -1.93 20.86 -6.91
CA ALA A 112 -2.61 20.06 -7.92
C ALA A 112 -2.26 18.56 -7.79
N TYR A 113 -0.97 18.25 -7.61
CA TYR A 113 -0.52 16.87 -7.44
C TYR A 113 -0.93 16.29 -6.08
N SER A 114 -0.79 17.06 -4.99
CA SER A 114 -1.28 16.69 -3.66
C SER A 114 -2.77 16.34 -3.68
N HIS A 115 -3.61 17.15 -4.33
CA HIS A 115 -5.04 16.86 -4.44
C HIS A 115 -5.32 15.62 -5.28
N LYS A 116 -4.58 15.39 -6.37
CA LYS A 116 -4.67 14.17 -7.18
C LYS A 116 -4.37 12.92 -6.35
N LEU A 117 -3.29 12.97 -5.56
CA LEU A 117 -2.90 11.88 -4.68
C LEU A 117 -3.94 11.62 -3.59
N LEU A 118 -4.43 12.67 -2.95
CA LEU A 118 -5.44 12.56 -1.89
C LEU A 118 -6.78 12.04 -2.43
N HIS A 119 -7.18 12.45 -3.63
CA HIS A 119 -8.35 11.90 -4.31
C HIS A 119 -8.19 10.40 -4.55
N GLY A 120 -7.05 9.98 -5.11
CA GLY A 120 -6.73 8.56 -5.30
C GLY A 120 -6.72 7.78 -3.98
N ALA A 121 -6.13 8.34 -2.92
CA ALA A 121 -6.12 7.73 -1.60
C ALA A 121 -7.53 7.49 -1.05
N THR A 122 -8.42 8.49 -1.15
CA THR A 122 -9.82 8.36 -0.74
C THR A 122 -10.56 7.31 -1.57
N THR A 123 -10.42 7.31 -2.90
CA THR A 123 -11.07 6.32 -3.77
C THR A 123 -10.66 4.89 -3.42
N VAL A 124 -9.36 4.65 -3.19
CA VAL A 124 -8.86 3.30 -2.83
C VAL A 124 -9.23 2.92 -1.40
N TRP A 125 -9.23 3.87 -0.47
CA TRP A 125 -9.69 3.65 0.91
C TRP A 125 -11.15 3.19 0.96
N ASP A 126 -12.02 3.86 0.19
CA ASP A 126 -13.44 3.52 0.11
C ASP A 126 -13.65 2.15 -0.53
N PHE A 127 -12.86 1.80 -1.55
CA PHE A 127 -12.82 0.45 -2.11
C PHE A 127 -12.38 -0.59 -1.09
N ALA A 128 -11.26 -0.36 -0.40
CA ALA A 128 -10.69 -1.28 0.59
C ALA A 128 -11.70 -1.57 1.72
N ARG A 129 -12.51 -0.58 2.08
CA ARG A 129 -13.51 -0.69 3.16
C ARG A 129 -14.90 -1.10 2.73
N LYS A 130 -15.16 -1.23 1.42
CA LYS A 130 -16.48 -1.58 0.86
C LYS A 130 -17.02 -2.84 1.55
N GLY A 131 -18.31 -2.82 1.89
CA GLY A 131 -18.98 -3.94 2.56
C GLY A 131 -19.04 -5.19 1.67
N GLY A 132 -19.04 -6.38 2.28
CA GLY A 132 -19.10 -7.66 1.56
C GLY A 132 -18.06 -8.67 2.07
N SER A 133 -17.76 -9.68 1.26
CA SER A 133 -16.68 -10.64 1.51
C SER A 133 -15.34 -9.92 1.48
N ARG A 134 -14.63 -9.90 2.61
CA ARG A 134 -13.30 -9.28 2.74
C ARG A 134 -12.26 -10.38 2.68
N GLN A 135 -11.64 -10.53 1.51
CA GLN A 135 -10.55 -11.46 1.28
C GLN A 135 -9.28 -10.66 1.05
N THR A 136 -8.16 -11.13 1.60
CA THR A 136 -6.83 -10.57 1.35
C THR A 136 -6.46 -10.65 -0.13
N TYR A 137 -5.57 -9.78 -0.60
CA TYR A 137 -5.14 -9.79 -2.00
C TYR A 137 -4.44 -11.10 -2.39
N SER A 138 -3.75 -11.74 -1.43
CA SER A 138 -3.02 -12.99 -1.62
C SER A 138 -3.94 -14.21 -1.41
N VAL A 139 -4.85 -14.45 -2.35
CA VAL A 139 -5.79 -15.58 -2.27
C VAL A 139 -5.04 -16.93 -2.25
N PRO A 140 -5.53 -17.97 -1.55
CA PRO A 140 -4.81 -19.24 -1.43
C PRO A 140 -4.40 -19.81 -2.79
N ARG A 141 -3.14 -20.26 -2.90
CA ARG A 141 -2.50 -20.79 -4.11
C ARG A 141 -2.24 -19.79 -5.25
N SER A 142 -2.57 -18.50 -5.07
CA SER A 142 -2.11 -17.45 -5.99
C SER A 142 -0.59 -17.29 -5.95
N ASP A 143 -0.05 -16.60 -6.96
CA ASP A 143 1.36 -16.23 -7.01
C ASP A 143 1.75 -15.36 -5.80
N ALA A 144 0.96 -14.31 -5.53
CA ALA A 144 1.13 -13.44 -4.36
C ALA A 144 1.19 -14.22 -3.04
N ALA A 145 0.35 -15.23 -2.85
CA ALA A 145 0.34 -16.06 -1.63
C ALA A 145 1.59 -16.94 -1.45
N LYS A 146 2.43 -17.10 -2.48
CA LYS A 146 3.71 -17.82 -2.38
C LYS A 146 4.87 -16.90 -2.04
N PHE A 147 4.77 -15.61 -2.34
CA PHE A 147 5.87 -14.64 -2.20
C PHE A 147 5.58 -13.60 -1.11
N TYR A 148 4.48 -12.88 -1.24
CA TYR A 148 4.04 -11.83 -0.32
C TYR A 148 2.67 -12.17 0.26
N ASN A 149 2.57 -13.30 0.96
CA ASN A 149 1.31 -13.72 1.55
C ASN A 149 0.88 -12.78 2.69
N SER A 150 -0.26 -12.12 2.51
CA SER A 150 -0.92 -11.33 3.53
C SER A 150 -1.46 -12.21 4.65
N THR A 151 -1.12 -11.89 5.90
CA THR A 151 -1.63 -12.60 7.07
C THR A 151 -2.93 -12.02 7.60
N ALA A 152 -3.15 -10.71 7.45
CA ALA A 152 -4.35 -10.01 7.86
C ALA A 152 -4.49 -8.68 7.08
N TYR A 153 -5.61 -7.97 7.33
CA TYR A 153 -5.83 -6.62 6.81
C TYR A 153 -6.18 -5.62 7.92
N TRP A 154 -6.25 -6.09 9.16
CA TRP A 154 -6.77 -5.28 10.27
C TRP A 154 -5.78 -4.21 10.69
N ASP A 155 -4.49 -4.51 10.66
CA ASP A 155 -3.43 -3.55 10.90
C ASP A 155 -3.26 -2.58 9.73
N GLU A 156 -3.48 -3.00 8.48
CA GLU A 156 -3.55 -2.09 7.32
C GLU A 156 -4.69 -1.09 7.46
N TYR A 157 -5.84 -1.48 8.02
CA TYR A 157 -6.91 -0.54 8.32
C TYR A 157 -6.52 0.50 9.37
N ILE A 158 -5.83 0.09 10.44
CA ILE A 158 -5.35 1.04 11.46
C ILE A 158 -4.31 1.98 10.81
N TRP A 159 -3.36 1.42 10.07
CA TRP A 159 -2.30 2.14 9.37
C TRP A 159 -2.84 3.14 8.33
N GLY A 160 -3.66 2.68 7.41
CA GLY A 160 -4.27 3.50 6.38
C GLY A 160 -5.21 4.55 6.97
N GLY A 161 -5.99 4.20 8.00
CA GLY A 161 -6.86 5.17 8.69
C GLY A 161 -6.05 6.29 9.32
N SER A 162 -4.87 5.98 9.85
CA SER A 162 -3.96 6.97 10.43
C SER A 162 -3.40 7.92 9.39
N TRP A 163 -2.93 7.40 8.26
CA TRP A 163 -2.45 8.24 7.16
C TRP A 163 -3.55 9.07 6.51
N MET A 164 -4.75 8.51 6.37
CA MET A 164 -5.92 9.26 5.88
C MET A 164 -6.29 10.39 6.85
N TYR A 165 -6.22 10.16 8.16
CA TYR A 165 -6.41 11.23 9.15
C TYR A 165 -5.35 12.32 9.02
N LEU A 166 -4.06 11.94 8.99
CA LEU A 166 -2.96 12.91 8.86
C LEU A 166 -3.05 13.74 7.57
N ALA A 167 -3.50 13.15 6.47
CA ALA A 167 -3.59 13.85 5.19
C ALA A 167 -4.84 14.73 5.04
N THR A 168 -5.95 14.40 5.71
CA THR A 168 -7.25 15.09 5.53
C THR A 168 -7.69 15.94 6.72
N GLY A 169 -7.20 15.64 7.92
CA GLY A 169 -7.75 16.18 9.18
C GLY A 169 -9.14 15.66 9.54
N ASN A 170 -9.72 14.74 8.76
CA ASN A 170 -11.07 14.22 9.02
C ASN A 170 -11.04 13.21 10.17
N SER A 171 -11.66 13.56 11.30
CA SER A 171 -11.68 12.78 12.53
C SER A 171 -12.37 11.42 12.42
N SER A 172 -13.18 11.18 11.39
CA SER A 172 -13.78 9.87 11.14
C SER A 172 -12.75 8.79 10.81
N TYR A 173 -11.63 9.14 10.17
CA TYR A 173 -10.53 8.20 9.94
C TYR A 173 -9.80 7.85 11.24
N LEU A 174 -9.58 8.85 12.10
CA LEU A 174 -9.00 8.66 13.42
C LEU A 174 -9.87 7.75 14.29
N GLN A 175 -11.16 8.06 14.40
CA GLN A 175 -12.13 7.26 15.16
C GLN A 175 -12.15 5.80 14.70
N PHE A 176 -12.04 5.57 13.39
CA PHE A 176 -11.95 4.23 12.82
C PHE A 176 -10.63 3.54 13.18
N ALA A 177 -9.48 4.22 13.01
CA ALA A 177 -8.16 3.67 13.32
C ALA A 177 -8.00 3.31 14.81
N THR A 178 -8.67 4.05 15.70
CA THR A 178 -8.63 3.84 17.16
C THR A 178 -9.79 2.98 17.69
N ASP A 179 -10.63 2.40 16.83
CA ASP A 179 -11.73 1.53 17.28
C ASP A 179 -11.16 0.28 17.96
N THR A 180 -11.59 0.04 19.20
CA THR A 180 -11.14 -1.10 20.02
C THR A 180 -11.46 -2.45 19.37
N LYS A 181 -12.47 -2.52 18.49
CA LYS A 181 -12.77 -3.71 17.68
C LYS A 181 -11.69 -3.97 16.65
N LEU A 182 -11.15 -2.94 15.98
CA LEU A 182 -10.03 -3.08 15.07
C LEU A 182 -8.79 -3.56 15.83
N ALA A 183 -8.49 -2.94 16.97
CA ALA A 183 -7.37 -3.35 17.82
C ALA A 183 -7.48 -4.82 18.27
N LYS A 184 -8.68 -5.27 18.63
CA LYS A 184 -8.95 -6.67 18.99
C LYS A 184 -8.74 -7.61 17.80
N ASN A 185 -9.27 -7.27 16.62
CA ASN A 185 -9.16 -8.10 15.42
C ASN A 185 -7.72 -8.15 14.87
N ALA A 186 -6.95 -7.08 15.05
CA ALA A 186 -5.53 -7.05 14.74
C ALA A 186 -4.66 -7.72 15.82
N HIS A 187 -5.26 -8.42 16.79
CA HIS A 187 -4.55 -9.19 17.82
C HIS A 187 -3.57 -8.37 18.67
N ILE A 188 -3.80 -7.06 18.81
CA ILE A 188 -2.92 -6.15 19.55
C ILE A 188 -2.75 -6.57 21.02
N TYR A 189 -3.84 -6.96 21.67
CA TYR A 189 -3.84 -7.31 23.10
C TYR A 189 -3.21 -8.67 23.39
N SER A 190 -3.23 -9.60 22.42
CA SER A 190 -2.62 -10.93 22.57
C SER A 190 -1.12 -10.94 22.32
N ARG A 191 -0.56 -9.85 21.77
CA ARG A 191 0.89 -9.68 21.50
C ARG A 191 1.53 -10.95 20.87
N PRO A 192 1.09 -11.37 19.68
CA PRO A 192 1.70 -12.51 18.98
C PRO A 192 3.21 -12.28 18.76
N PRO A 193 4.02 -13.32 18.48
CA PRO A 193 5.47 -13.21 18.38
C PRO A 193 5.99 -12.08 17.48
N ASN A 194 5.28 -11.80 16.37
CA ASN A 194 5.66 -10.75 15.42
C ASN A 194 5.08 -9.36 15.73
N TYR A 195 4.30 -9.22 16.81
CA TYR A 195 3.59 -7.98 17.16
C TYR A 195 4.47 -6.73 17.13
N GLY A 196 5.69 -6.83 17.68
CA GLY A 196 6.64 -5.71 17.77
C GLY A 196 7.50 -5.48 16.53
N VAL A 197 7.30 -6.24 15.45
CA VAL A 197 8.13 -6.18 14.25
C VAL A 197 7.36 -5.49 13.14
N PHE A 198 7.77 -4.27 12.81
CA PHE A 198 7.23 -3.53 11.68
C PHE A 198 7.74 -4.15 10.37
N SER A 199 6.84 -4.43 9.43
CA SER A 199 7.19 -5.00 8.14
C SER A 199 6.17 -4.64 7.06
N TRP A 200 6.33 -5.19 5.86
CA TRP A 200 5.33 -5.04 4.78
C TRP A 200 4.00 -5.73 5.10
N ASP A 201 3.98 -6.72 6.00
CA ASP A 201 2.81 -7.53 6.40
C ASP A 201 2.30 -7.21 7.82
N ASN A 202 3.05 -6.43 8.61
CA ASN A 202 2.62 -6.01 9.94
C ASN A 202 2.90 -4.52 10.16
N LYS A 203 1.84 -3.73 10.24
CA LYS A 203 1.90 -2.27 10.43
C LYS A 203 1.72 -1.83 11.87
N LEU A 204 1.46 -2.74 12.80
CA LEU A 204 1.09 -2.40 14.18
C LEU A 204 2.10 -1.49 14.88
N PRO A 205 3.42 -1.77 14.89
CA PRO A 205 4.36 -0.89 15.59
C PRO A 205 4.41 0.51 14.99
N GLY A 206 4.26 0.64 13.67
CA GLY A 206 4.26 1.92 12.98
C GLY A 206 2.99 2.71 13.27
N ALA A 207 1.83 2.05 13.20
CA ALA A 207 0.54 2.66 13.50
C ALA A 207 0.45 3.13 14.97
N GLN A 208 1.10 2.42 15.90
CA GLN A 208 1.11 2.77 17.32
C GLN A 208 1.97 3.98 17.66
N VAL A 209 3.01 4.28 16.87
CA VAL A 209 3.86 5.47 17.11
C VAL A 209 3.22 6.74 16.52
N MET A 210 2.25 6.60 15.62
CA MET A 210 1.51 7.75 15.09
C MET A 210 0.49 8.37 16.07
N TYR A 211 0.25 7.74 17.22
CA TYR A 211 -0.68 8.19 18.26
C TYR A 211 -0.07 8.16 19.66
#